data_AF-A0A0R0L3A2-F1
#
_entry.id   AF-A0A0R0L3A2-F1
#
_cell.length_a   1.000
_cell.length_b   1.000
_cell.length_c   1.000
_cell.angle_alpha   90.00
_cell.angle_beta   90.00
_cell.angle_gamma   90.00
#
_symmetry.space_group_name_H-M   'P 1'
#
loop_
_entity.id
_entity.type
_entity.pdbx_description
1 polymer ?
#
loop_
_entity_poly.entity_id
_entity_poly.type
_entity_poly.pdbx_seq_one_letter_code
_entity_poly.pdbx_strand_id
1 'polypeptide(L)'
;MTRMTRDFRDTMQKDAVPAVSADIIFASLRFPNYKIGVNNQIMETKDSPKVLSMKEVVARETAQLLDQQKRLSVRDLASKFEKGLAAAGEGRATVKGKMGLLHF
;
A
#
# COMPACT_ATOMS: atom_id res chain seq x y z
N MET A 1 -56.93 21.66 31.92
CA MET A 1 -56.23 20.46 31.42
C MET A 1 -56.65 20.27 29.97
N THR A 2 -55.82 20.65 29.00
CA THR A 2 -56.17 20.60 27.57
C THR A 2 -55.96 19.18 27.05
N ARG A 3 -57.03 18.58 26.53
CA ARG A 3 -57.07 17.21 25.99
C ARG A 3 -56.64 17.24 24.53
N MET A 4 -55.44 16.74 24.23
CA MET A 4 -54.97 16.58 22.84
C MET A 4 -55.73 15.42 22.18
N THR A 5 -56.49 15.71 21.12
CA THR A 5 -57.22 14.71 20.34
C THR A 5 -56.28 13.97 19.38
N ARG A 6 -56.70 12.75 19.00
CA ARG A 6 -55.89 11.71 18.32
C ARG A 6 -55.42 12.12 16.91
N ASP A 7 -55.89 13.26 16.41
CA ASP A 7 -55.64 13.80 15.08
C ASP A 7 -54.23 14.41 14.96
N PHE A 8 -53.57 14.72 16.08
CA PHE A 8 -52.19 15.20 16.10
C PHE A 8 -51.15 14.19 15.60
N ARG A 9 -51.49 12.89 15.64
CA ARG A 9 -50.57 11.83 15.21
C ARG A 9 -50.43 11.76 13.69
N ASP A 10 -51.47 12.14 12.96
CA ASP A 10 -51.53 12.00 11.50
C ASP A 10 -50.92 13.21 10.78
N THR A 11 -51.00 14.40 11.39
CA THR A 11 -50.26 15.59 10.93
C THR A 11 -48.75 15.44 11.15
N MET A 12 -48.32 14.89 12.28
CA MET A 12 -46.88 14.65 12.54
C MET A 12 -46.25 13.59 11.61
N GLN A 13 -47.04 12.69 11.01
CA GLN A 13 -46.52 11.76 10.00
C GLN A 13 -46.40 12.37 8.60
N LYS A 14 -47.20 13.40 8.27
CA LYS A 14 -47.11 14.08 6.97
C LYS A 14 -45.99 15.13 6.90
N ASP A 15 -45.61 15.69 8.05
CA ASP A 15 -44.44 16.56 8.20
C ASP A 15 -43.17 15.78 8.60
N ALA A 16 -43.20 14.45 8.52
CA ALA A 16 -42.02 13.64 8.71
C ALA A 16 -40.99 13.99 7.63
N VAL A 17 -39.98 14.76 8.05
CA VAL A 17 -38.76 15.04 7.29
C VAL A 17 -38.33 13.72 6.63
N PRO A 18 -38.11 13.68 5.30
CA PRO A 18 -37.72 12.45 4.63
C PRO A 18 -36.60 11.80 5.42
N ALA A 19 -36.64 10.48 5.59
CA ALA A 19 -35.59 9.74 6.29
C ALA A 19 -34.28 9.91 5.52
N VAL A 20 -33.57 10.99 5.83
CA VAL A 20 -32.24 11.28 5.31
C VAL A 20 -31.32 10.43 6.16
N SER A 21 -30.70 9.41 5.56
CA SER A 21 -29.40 8.80 5.93
C SER A 21 -29.44 7.28 6.05
N ALA A 22 -29.13 6.59 4.95
CA ALA A 22 -28.39 5.33 5.04
C ALA A 22 -27.16 5.39 4.13
N ASP A 23 -27.31 5.99 2.94
CA ASP A 23 -26.23 6.12 1.97
C ASP A 23 -25.73 7.58 1.90
N ILE A 24 -24.99 8.03 2.91
CA ILE A 24 -24.22 9.27 2.78
C ILE A 24 -23.03 8.97 1.88
N ILE A 25 -23.18 9.28 0.59
CA ILE A 25 -22.08 9.21 -0.38
C ILE A 25 -21.26 10.48 -0.22
N PHE A 26 -20.14 10.39 0.49
CA PHE A 26 -19.15 11.44 0.48
C PHE A 26 -18.52 11.53 -0.93
N ALA A 27 -18.46 12.72 -1.50
CA ALA A 27 -17.76 12.95 -2.78
C ALA A 27 -16.28 12.52 -2.72
N SER A 28 -15.72 12.43 -1.52
CA SER A 28 -14.38 11.93 -1.25
C SER A 28 -14.35 11.18 0.07
N LEU A 29 -13.66 10.04 0.12
CA LEU A 29 -13.36 9.29 1.36
C LEU A 29 -12.23 9.93 2.18
N ARG A 30 -11.74 11.10 1.78
CA ARG A 30 -10.65 11.81 2.45
C ARG A 30 -11.16 13.07 3.13
N PHE A 31 -10.51 13.43 4.23
CA PHE A 31 -10.77 14.69 4.90
C PHE A 31 -10.49 15.89 3.95
N PRO A 32 -11.40 16.88 3.90
CA PRO A 32 -11.16 18.11 3.16
C PRO A 32 -9.88 18.79 3.68
N ASN A 33 -8.95 19.09 2.79
CA ASN A 33 -7.78 19.88 3.15
C ASN A 33 -8.14 21.35 3.06
N TYR A 34 -8.12 22.03 4.19
CA TYR A 34 -8.25 23.48 4.28
C TYR A 34 -7.15 24.03 5.17
N LYS A 35 -6.75 25.28 4.91
CA LYS A 35 -5.91 26.05 5.82
C LYS A 35 -6.72 27.23 6.33
N ILE A 36 -6.53 27.58 7.59
CA ILE A 36 -7.17 28.76 8.17
C ILE A 36 -6.22 29.94 7.94
N GLY A 37 -6.64 30.90 7.12
CA GLY A 37 -5.92 32.13 6.83
C GLY A 37 -6.12 33.20 7.91
N VAL A 38 -5.55 34.37 7.66
CA VAL A 38 -5.76 35.56 8.51
C VAL A 38 -7.26 35.86 8.60
N ASN A 39 -7.74 36.25 9.79
CA ASN A 39 -9.16 36.49 10.08
C ASN A 39 -10.06 35.25 10.03
N ASN A 40 -9.54 34.06 10.34
CA ASN A 40 -10.28 32.79 10.38
C ASN A 40 -10.96 32.43 9.05
N GLN A 41 -10.43 32.91 7.93
CA GLN A 41 -10.97 32.60 6.60
C GLN A 41 -10.46 31.22 6.15
N ILE A 42 -11.38 30.35 5.73
CA ILE A 42 -11.05 29.04 5.18
C ILE A 42 -10.42 29.24 3.80
N MET A 43 -9.12 29.00 3.69
CA MET A 43 -8.39 28.92 2.42
C MET A 43 -8.38 27.48 1.93
N GLU A 44 -9.08 27.19 0.84
CA GLU A 44 -8.93 25.92 0.15
C GLU A 44 -7.50 25.78 -0.37
N THR A 45 -6.78 24.76 0.09
CA THR A 45 -5.51 24.40 -0.51
C THR A 45 -5.81 23.71 -1.84
N LYS A 46 -5.58 24.41 -2.96
CA LYS A 46 -5.69 23.87 -4.34
C LYS A 46 -4.75 22.70 -4.61
N ASP A 47 -3.87 22.38 -3.67
CA ASP A 47 -2.90 21.31 -3.78
C ASP A 47 -3.47 20.02 -3.21
N SER A 48 -4.34 19.36 -3.97
CA SER A 48 -4.36 17.90 -3.89
C SER A 48 -3.01 17.45 -4.43
N PRO A 49 -2.09 16.89 -3.61
CA PRO A 49 -0.86 16.31 -4.14
C PRO A 49 -1.31 15.29 -5.18
N LYS A 50 -0.87 15.47 -6.43
CA LYS A 50 -1.25 14.68 -7.62
C LYS A 50 -1.42 13.22 -7.19
N VAL A 51 -2.67 12.85 -6.88
CA VAL A 51 -2.93 11.54 -6.30
C VAL A 51 -2.68 10.63 -7.48
N LEU A 52 -1.54 9.94 -7.45
CA LEU A 52 -1.23 8.93 -8.46
C LEU A 52 -2.48 8.08 -8.58
N SER A 53 -3.00 7.99 -9.81
CA SER A 53 -4.19 7.21 -10.06
C SER A 53 -3.96 5.80 -9.52
N MET A 54 -5.02 5.16 -9.02
CA MET A 54 -4.87 3.79 -8.48
C MET A 54 -4.19 2.85 -9.48
N LYS A 55 -4.37 3.09 -10.79
CA LYS A 55 -3.68 2.37 -11.87
C LYS A 55 -2.16 2.54 -11.81
N GLU A 56 -1.67 3.76 -11.59
CA GLU A 56 -0.24 4.03 -11.45
C GLU A 56 0.35 3.41 -10.19
N VAL A 57 -0.40 3.45 -9.08
CA VAL A 57 0.01 2.80 -7.82
C VAL A 57 0.16 1.29 -8.02
N VAL A 58 -0.84 0.65 -8.62
CA VAL A 58 -0.84 -0.79 -8.89
C VAL A 58 0.28 -1.17 -9.87
N ALA A 59 0.50 -0.38 -10.93
CA ALA A 59 1.59 -0.65 -11.88
C ALA A 59 2.97 -0.59 -11.22
N ARG A 60 3.20 0.43 -10.37
CA ARG A 60 4.45 0.56 -9.62
C ARG A 60 4.66 -0.61 -8.66
N GLU A 61 3.65 -0.97 -7.88
CA GLU A 61 3.73 -2.09 -6.93
C GLU A 61 3.95 -3.42 -7.65
N THR A 62 3.25 -3.66 -8.76
CA THR A 62 3.42 -4.87 -9.58
C THR A 62 4.84 -4.96 -10.15
N ALA A 63 5.42 -3.86 -10.62
CA ALA A 63 6.80 -3.84 -11.11
C ALA A 63 7.81 -4.15 -10.00
N GLN A 64 7.61 -3.63 -8.79
CA GLN A 64 8.44 -3.94 -7.63
C GLN A 64 8.33 -5.42 -7.23
N LEU A 65 7.11 -5.96 -7.20
CA LEU A 65 6.88 -7.38 -6.90
C LEU A 65 7.55 -8.28 -7.95
N LEU A 66 7.45 -7.94 -9.24
CA LEU A 66 8.10 -8.70 -10.32
C LEU A 66 9.63 -8.67 -10.21
N ASP A 67 10.23 -7.53 -9.84
CA ASP A 67 11.68 -7.46 -9.62
C ASP A 67 12.12 -8.30 -8.42
N GLN A 68 11.32 -8.30 -7.35
CA GLN A 68 11.55 -9.17 -6.18
C GLN A 68 11.30 -10.65 -6.49
N GLN A 69 10.40 -10.96 -7.43
CA GLN A 69 10.05 -12.34 -7.80
C GLN A 69 11.11 -13.03 -8.66
N LYS A 70 12.32 -12.47 -8.79
CA LYS A 70 13.53 -13.23 -9.14
C LYS A 70 13.86 -14.25 -8.05
N ARG A 71 12.96 -15.23 -7.85
CA ARG A 71 13.29 -16.51 -7.26
C ARG A 71 14.50 -17.01 -8.05
N LEU A 72 15.62 -17.24 -7.37
CA LEU A 72 16.80 -17.86 -8.00
C LEU A 72 16.27 -19.00 -8.87
N SER A 73 16.40 -18.87 -10.19
CA SER A 73 16.00 -19.94 -11.09
C SER A 73 16.81 -21.17 -10.70
N VAL A 74 16.27 -22.38 -10.88
CA VAL A 74 17.05 -23.61 -10.67
C VAL A 74 18.37 -23.55 -11.44
N ARG A 75 18.39 -22.87 -12.59
CA ARG A 75 19.59 -22.57 -13.38
C ARG A 75 20.58 -21.66 -12.64
N ASP A 76 20.09 -20.58 -12.01
CA ASP A 76 20.92 -19.67 -11.24
C ASP A 76 21.47 -20.35 -9.98
N LEU A 77 20.67 -21.22 -9.35
CA LEU A 77 21.10 -22.03 -8.23
C LEU A 77 22.17 -23.06 -8.64
N ALA A 78 21.99 -23.75 -9.77
CA ALA A 78 22.97 -24.68 -10.32
C ALA A 78 24.31 -23.97 -10.65
N SER A 79 24.25 -22.81 -11.29
CA SER A 79 25.46 -22.02 -11.59
C SER A 79 26.19 -21.56 -10.33
N LYS A 80 25.46 -21.18 -9.28
CA LYS A 80 26.06 -20.85 -7.96
C LYS A 80 26.72 -22.08 -7.31
N PHE A 81 26.09 -23.25 -7.42
CA PHE A 81 26.66 -24.51 -6.94
C PHE A 81 27.94 -24.91 -7.69
N GLU A 82 27.95 -24.85 -9.03
CA GLU A 82 29.14 -25.16 -9.84
C GLU A 82 30.30 -24.22 -9.52
N LYS A 83 30.02 -22.91 -9.40
CA LYS A 83 31.04 -21.92 -8.99
C LYS A 83 31.55 -22.18 -7.57
N GLY A 84 30.67 -22.56 -6.64
CA GLY A 84 31.06 -22.93 -5.28
C GLY A 84 31.89 -24.22 -5.23
N LEU A 85 31.53 -25.21 -6.04
CA LEU A 85 32.25 -26.48 -6.17
C LEU A 85 33.63 -26.26 -6.79
N ALA A 86 33.74 -25.42 -7.82
CA ALA A 86 35.00 -25.03 -8.42
C ALA A 86 35.90 -24.29 -7.42
N ALA A 87 35.34 -23.32 -6.67
CA ALA A 87 36.09 -22.59 -5.64
C ALA A 87 36.58 -23.50 -4.49
N ALA A 88 35.77 -24.47 -4.07
CA ALA A 88 36.17 -25.47 -3.06
C ALA A 88 37.23 -26.44 -3.61
N GLY A 89 37.12 -26.83 -4.88
CA GLY A 89 38.11 -27.64 -5.59
C GLY A 89 39.44 -26.92 -5.76
N GLU A 90 39.40 -25.64 -6.11
CA GLU A 90 40.59 -24.78 -6.25
C GLU A 90 41.28 -24.56 -4.90
N GLY A 91 40.52 -24.29 -3.83
CA GLY A 91 41.06 -24.24 -2.47
C GLY A 91 41.73 -25.55 -2.05
N ARG A 92 41.18 -26.70 -2.44
CA ARG A 92 41.79 -28.01 -2.18
C ARG A 92 43.07 -28.24 -2.99
N ALA A 93 43.13 -27.76 -4.24
CA ALA A 93 44.34 -27.83 -5.07
C ALA A 93 45.45 -26.92 -4.54
N THR A 94 45.11 -25.71 -4.06
CA THR A 94 46.08 -24.79 -3.43
C THR A 94 46.63 -25.34 -2.12
N VAL A 95 45.79 -25.95 -1.27
CA VAL A 95 46.24 -26.58 -0.01
C VAL A 95 47.12 -27.81 -0.28
N LYS A 96 46.79 -28.62 -1.30
CA LYS A 96 47.61 -29.78 -1.69
C LYS A 96 48.96 -29.37 -2.30
N GLY A 97 49.01 -28.29 -3.07
CA GLY A 97 50.23 -27.74 -3.65
C GLY A 97 51.19 -27.13 -2.61
N LYS A 98 50.66 -26.50 -1.55
CA LYS A 98 51.50 -25.96 -0.46
C LYS A 98 51.99 -27.04 0.52
N MET A 99 51.24 -28.12 0.73
CA MET A 99 51.63 -29.19 1.65
C MET A 99 52.55 -30.25 1.02
N GLY A 100 52.55 -30.37 -0.31
CA GLY A 100 53.48 -31.24 -1.05
C GLY A 100 54.89 -30.66 -1.24
N LEU A 101 55.10 -29.37 -0.95
CA LEU A 101 56.43 -28.72 -1.00
C LEU A 101 57.13 -28.71 0.37
N LEU A 102 56.50 -29.28 1.40
CA LEU A 102 57.03 -29.48 2.75
C LEU A 102 57.39 -30.96 2.94
N HIS A 103 58.28 -31.48 2.11
CA HIS A 103 59.07 -32.65 2.46
C HIS A 103 60.53 -32.19 2.49
N PHE A 104 61.15 -32.39 3.66
CA PHE A 104 62.57 -32.26 3.93
C PHE A 104 63.44 -32.97 2.89
#